data_AF-A0A540KJS9-F1
#
_entry.id   AF-A0A540KJS9-F1
#
_cell.length_a   1.000
_cell.length_b   1.000
_cell.length_c   1.000
_cell.angle_alpha   90.00
_cell.angle_beta   90.00
_cell.angle_gamma   90.00
#
_symmetry.space_group_name_H-M   'P 1'
#
loop_
_entity.id
_entity.type
_entity.pdbx_description
1 polymer ?
#
loop_
_entity_poly.entity_id
_entity_poly.type
_entity_poly.pdbx_seq_one_letter_code
_entity_poly.pdbx_strand_id
1 'polypeptide(L)'
;MYVASLRWAVGLGDFGPKGEVAEATNIITMELADKAVGFLLSYISLSIFTYYTFWVIILPFVNNDHFIHRYFLPQEYAILIPVFAGMVLLCFLCIFIGYVMLKSKKKKA
;
A
#
# COMPACT_ATOMS: atom_id res chain seq x y z
N MET A 1 43.04 19.91 33.11
CA MET A 1 42.98 19.13 31.85
C MET A 1 42.38 17.73 32.05
N TYR A 2 42.74 16.98 33.09
CA TYR A 2 42.19 15.63 33.36
C TYR A 2 40.67 15.56 33.62
N VAL A 3 40.07 16.59 34.22
CA VAL A 3 38.63 16.61 34.56
C VAL A 3 37.72 16.61 33.31
N ALA A 4 38.18 17.19 32.20
CA ALA A 4 37.45 17.18 30.94
C ALA A 4 37.50 15.80 30.25
N SER A 5 38.59 15.05 30.44
CA SER A 5 38.77 13.73 29.83
C SER A 5 37.93 12.65 30.53
N LEU A 6 37.72 12.75 31.86
CA LEU A 6 36.80 11.86 32.58
C LEU A 6 35.33 12.09 32.19
N ARG A 7 34.94 13.33 31.86
CA ARG A 7 33.58 13.67 31.41
C ARG A 7 33.19 12.91 30.13
N TRP A 8 34.13 12.75 29.20
CA TRP A 8 33.92 12.03 27.94
C TRP A 8 33.98 10.51 28.10
N ALA A 9 34.82 10.00 28.99
CA ALA A 9 34.93 8.55 29.24
C ALA A 9 33.69 7.95 29.94
N VAL A 10 32.90 8.78 30.64
CA VAL A 10 31.72 8.37 31.40
C VAL A 10 30.41 8.48 30.60
N GLY A 11 30.43 8.91 29.34
CA GLY A 11 29.23 8.90 28.47
C GLY A 11 28.05 9.79 28.92
N LEU A 12 28.16 10.49 30.06
CA LEU A 12 27.13 11.37 30.64
C LEU A 12 27.17 12.79 30.06
N GLY A 13 27.53 12.93 28.78
CA GLY A 13 27.71 14.23 28.12
C GLY A 13 26.44 14.83 27.51
N ASP A 14 25.51 13.99 27.02
CA ASP A 14 24.31 14.47 26.32
C ASP A 14 23.06 13.58 26.53
N PHE A 15 23.16 12.53 27.36
CA PHE A 15 22.01 11.76 27.86
C PHE A 15 21.25 12.53 28.95
N GLY A 16 20.88 13.78 28.65
CA GLY A 16 19.92 14.52 29.46
C GLY A 16 18.50 14.00 29.17
N PRO A 17 17.54 14.20 30.09
CA PRO A 17 16.14 13.79 29.91
C PRO A 17 15.50 14.34 28.62
N LYS A 18 16.10 15.39 28.03
CA LYS A 18 15.70 15.94 26.73
C LYS A 18 15.92 14.99 25.56
N GLY A 19 16.99 14.19 25.57
CA GLY A 19 17.29 13.20 24.51
C GLY A 19 16.34 12.02 24.57
N GLU A 20 16.09 11.49 25.77
CA GLU A 20 15.16 10.37 25.99
C GLU A 20 13.70 10.74 25.66
N VAL A 21 13.29 11.96 26.01
CA VAL A 21 11.95 12.48 25.67
C VAL A 21 11.83 12.78 24.17
N ALA A 22 12.89 13.27 23.52
CA ALA A 22 12.92 13.49 22.08
C ALA A 22 12.88 12.16 21.29
N GLU A 23 13.58 11.14 21.78
CA GLU A 23 13.53 9.79 21.19
C GLU A 23 12.12 9.22 21.35
N ALA A 24 11.57 9.21 22.57
CA ALA A 24 10.24 8.67 22.88
C ALA A 24 9.13 9.37 22.07
N THR A 25 9.21 10.69 21.88
CA THR A 25 8.26 11.42 21.02
C THR A 25 8.38 11.05 19.54
N ASN A 26 9.58 10.80 19.03
CA ASN A 26 9.76 10.28 17.67
C ASN A 26 9.22 8.86 17.52
N ILE A 27 9.46 7.97 18.50
CA ILE A 27 8.91 6.60 18.45
C ILE A 27 7.37 6.62 18.45
N ILE A 28 6.77 7.42 19.33
CA ILE A 28 5.31 7.52 19.44
C ILE A 28 4.71 8.15 18.18
N THR A 29 5.32 9.18 17.60
CA THR A 29 4.82 9.81 16.37
C THR A 29 4.92 8.87 15.17
N MET A 30 5.99 8.07 15.05
CA MET A 30 6.10 7.05 14.02
C MET A 30 5.04 5.95 14.19
N GLU A 31 4.82 5.47 15.41
CA GLU A 31 3.79 4.44 15.69
C GLU A 31 2.37 4.93 15.37
N LEU A 32 2.06 6.18 15.73
CA LEU A 32 0.78 6.82 15.43
C LEU A 32 0.61 7.05 13.93
N ALA A 33 1.67 7.44 13.22
CA ALA A 33 1.66 7.61 11.77
C ALA A 33 1.39 6.29 11.05
N ASP A 34 2.08 5.21 11.44
CA ASP A 34 1.90 3.88 10.85
C ASP A 34 0.46 3.36 11.06
N LYS A 35 -0.09 3.55 12.27
CA LYS A 35 -1.50 3.23 12.57
C LYS A 35 -2.48 4.05 11.73
N ALA A 36 -2.25 5.35 11.58
CA ALA A 36 -3.11 6.24 10.81
C ALA A 36 -3.10 5.88 9.31
N VAL A 37 -1.91 5.59 8.76
CA VAL A 37 -1.75 5.15 7.37
C VAL A 37 -2.45 3.81 7.14
N GLY A 38 -2.32 2.86 8.07
CA GLY A 38 -3.04 1.59 8.03
C GLY A 38 -4.55 1.76 8.02
N PHE A 39 -5.09 2.66 8.84
CA PHE A 39 -6.52 2.98 8.88
C PHE A 39 -6.99 3.63 7.58
N LEU A 40 -6.21 4.57 7.05
CA LEU A 40 -6.51 5.27 5.80
C LEU A 40 -6.53 4.29 4.61
N LEU A 41 -5.50 3.44 4.49
CA LEU A 41 -5.41 2.40 3.47
C LEU A 41 -6.58 1.42 3.55
N SER A 42 -6.95 1.02 4.77
CA SER A 42 -8.08 0.12 5.00
C SER A 42 -9.40 0.77 4.57
N TYR A 43 -9.60 2.04 4.91
CA TYR A 43 -10.79 2.80 4.53
C TYR A 43 -10.89 2.99 3.01
N ILE A 44 -9.78 3.35 2.37
CA ILE A 44 -9.70 3.50 0.90
C ILE A 44 -9.99 2.17 0.22
N SER A 45 -9.37 1.08 0.69
CA SER A 45 -9.60 -0.27 0.17
C SER A 45 -11.07 -0.67 0.29
N LEU A 46 -11.68 -0.44 1.46
CA LEU A 46 -13.08 -0.75 1.71
C LEU A 46 -14.02 0.07 0.82
N SER A 47 -13.70 1.36 0.61
CA SER A 47 -14.45 2.26 -0.26
C SER A 47 -14.40 1.80 -1.72
N ILE A 48 -13.20 1.50 -2.23
CA ILE A 48 -12.99 1.00 -3.60
C ILE A 48 -13.69 -0.35 -3.78
N PHE A 49 -13.53 -1.28 -2.84
CA PHE A 49 -14.16 -2.59 -2.88
C PHE A 49 -15.69 -2.47 -2.91
N THR A 50 -16.26 -1.66 -2.02
CA THR A 50 -17.71 -1.42 -1.96
C THR A 50 -18.20 -0.82 -3.26
N TYR A 51 -17.54 0.24 -3.76
CA TYR A 51 -17.87 0.87 -5.04
C TYR A 51 -17.88 -0.16 -6.18
N TYR A 52 -16.85 -1.01 -6.22
CA TYR A 52 -16.72 -2.03 -7.25
C TYR A 52 -17.76 -3.15 -7.13
N THR A 53 -18.04 -3.64 -5.92
CA THR A 53 -19.05 -4.66 -5.66
C THR A 53 -20.44 -4.15 -6.02
N PHE A 54 -20.79 -2.94 -5.58
CA PHE A 54 -22.06 -2.32 -5.96
C PHE A 54 -22.13 -2.07 -7.47
N TRP A 55 -21.03 -1.68 -8.11
CA TRP A 55 -20.98 -1.51 -9.57
C TRP A 55 -21.24 -2.83 -10.30
N VAL A 56 -20.56 -3.92 -9.93
CA VAL A 56 -20.76 -5.25 -10.56
C VAL A 56 -22.16 -5.81 -10.33
N ILE A 57 -22.75 -5.58 -9.16
CA ILE A 57 -24.08 -6.11 -8.80
C ILE A 57 -25.22 -5.28 -9.38
N ILE A 58 -25.17 -3.94 -9.35
CA ILE A 58 -26.28 -3.09 -9.79
C ILE A 58 -26.44 -3.12 -11.32
N LEU A 59 -25.33 -3.18 -12.05
CA LEU A 59 -25.33 -3.05 -13.50
C LEU A 59 -26.13 -4.11 -14.28
N PRO A 60 -26.15 -5.41 -13.91
CA PRO A 60 -27.02 -6.39 -14.57
C PRO A 60 -28.52 -6.16 -14.32
N PHE A 61 -28.89 -5.33 -13.34
CA PHE A 61 -30.28 -5.03 -13.02
C PHE A 61 -30.76 -3.66 -13.52
N VAL A 62 -29.87 -2.83 -14.09
CA VAL A 62 -30.24 -1.53 -14.67
C VAL A 62 -30.61 -1.71 -16.15
N ASN A 63 -31.89 -1.55 -16.49
CA ASN A 63 -32.37 -1.67 -17.87
C ASN A 63 -31.93 -0.49 -18.75
N ASN A 64 -31.67 -0.77 -20.02
CA ASN A 64 -31.12 0.10 -21.07
C ASN A 64 -32.00 1.30 -21.51
N ASP A 65 -33.10 1.58 -20.83
CA ASP A 65 -34.06 2.62 -21.23
C ASP A 65 -34.13 3.70 -20.16
N HIS A 66 -33.37 4.79 -20.36
CA HIS A 66 -33.64 6.19 -19.99
C HIS A 66 -32.33 6.98 -19.91
N PHE A 67 -32.45 8.32 -20.01
CA PHE A 67 -31.47 9.42 -19.99
C PHE A 67 -30.22 9.34 -19.06
N ILE A 68 -30.06 8.27 -18.27
CA ILE A 68 -29.01 8.04 -17.26
C ILE A 68 -27.68 7.59 -17.91
N HIS A 69 -27.67 7.15 -19.17
CA HIS A 69 -26.47 6.76 -19.93
C HIS A 69 -25.43 7.88 -20.14
N ARG A 70 -25.74 9.15 -19.85
CA ARG A 70 -24.78 10.27 -19.87
C ARG A 70 -23.97 10.42 -18.59
N TYR A 71 -24.45 9.85 -17.47
CA TYR A 71 -23.80 9.91 -16.16
C TYR A 71 -23.18 8.57 -15.72
N PHE A 72 -23.58 7.45 -16.35
CA PHE A 72 -23.00 6.13 -16.11
C PHE A 72 -22.20 5.66 -17.33
N LEU A 73 -20.96 5.23 -17.10
CA LEU A 73 -20.12 4.59 -18.12
C LEU A 73 -20.84 3.34 -18.67
N PRO A 74 -20.78 3.06 -20.00
CA PRO A 74 -21.45 1.93 -20.63
C PRO A 74 -21.21 0.60 -19.91
N GLN A 75 -22.22 -0.27 -19.90
CA GLN A 75 -22.23 -1.55 -19.18
C GLN A 75 -20.99 -2.43 -19.45
N GLU A 76 -20.41 -2.29 -20.64
CA GLU A 76 -19.20 -2.99 -21.07
C GLU A 76 -18.00 -2.70 -20.15
N TYR A 77 -17.85 -1.48 -19.65
CA TYR A 77 -16.69 -1.09 -18.85
C TYR A 77 -16.64 -1.74 -17.47
N ALA A 78 -17.78 -2.08 -16.87
CA ALA A 78 -17.79 -2.71 -15.55
C ALA A 78 -17.31 -4.16 -15.56
N ILE A 79 -17.43 -4.84 -16.70
CA ILE A 79 -16.90 -6.19 -16.90
C ILE A 79 -15.49 -6.12 -17.48
N LEU A 80 -15.21 -5.12 -18.33
CA LEU A 80 -13.93 -4.96 -19.00
C LEU A 80 -12.82 -4.50 -18.04
N ILE A 81 -13.10 -3.63 -17.07
CA ILE A 81 -12.10 -3.21 -16.06
C ILE A 81 -11.59 -4.39 -15.21
N PRO A 82 -12.43 -5.28 -14.63
CA PRO A 82 -11.93 -6.41 -13.83
C PRO A 82 -11.23 -7.45 -14.71
N VAL A 83 -11.75 -7.71 -15.90
CA VAL A 83 -11.15 -8.66 -16.84
C VAL A 83 -9.80 -8.15 -17.32
N PHE A 84 -9.67 -6.87 -17.67
CA PHE A 84 -8.43 -6.28 -18.12
C PHE A 84 -7.38 -6.22 -17.00
N ALA A 85 -7.78 -5.84 -15.78
CA ALA A 85 -6.91 -5.89 -14.61
C ALA A 85 -6.42 -7.32 -14.32
N GLY A 86 -7.32 -8.30 -14.36
CA GLY A 86 -6.98 -9.71 -14.22
C GLY A 86 -6.04 -10.21 -15.32
N MET A 87 -6.26 -9.80 -16.56
CA MET A 87 -5.42 -10.17 -17.71
C MET A 87 -4.01 -9.58 -17.60
N VAL A 88 -3.88 -8.32 -17.20
CA VAL A 88 -2.58 -7.67 -16.96
C VAL A 88 -1.84 -8.37 -15.81
N LEU A 89 -2.53 -8.65 -14.70
CA LEU A 89 -1.94 -9.35 -13.55
C LEU A 89 -1.48 -10.77 -13.94
N LEU A 90 -2.29 -11.50 -14.70
CA LEU A 90 -1.96 -12.84 -15.17
C LEU A 90 -0.75 -12.81 -16.11
N CYS A 91 -0.71 -11.88 -17.07
CA CYS A 91 0.45 -11.69 -17.94
C CYS A 91 1.71 -11.39 -17.13
N PHE A 92 1.61 -10.52 -16.12
CA PHE A 92 2.72 -10.20 -15.24
C PHE A 92 3.21 -11.43 -14.48
N LEU A 93 2.30 -12.25 -13.92
CA LEU A 93 2.64 -13.51 -13.27
C LEU A 93 3.33 -14.49 -14.22
N CYS A 94 2.81 -14.67 -15.43
CA CYS A 94 3.39 -15.54 -16.45
C CYS A 94 4.82 -15.13 -16.82
N ILE A 95 5.04 -13.82 -17.04
CA ILE A 95 6.36 -13.28 -17.34
C ILE A 95 7.31 -13.46 -16.15
N PHE A 96 6.85 -13.19 -14.93
CA PHE A 96 7.66 -13.35 -13.73
C PHE A 96 8.09 -14.80 -13.50
N ILE A 97 7.16 -15.75 -13.61
CA ILE A 97 7.45 -17.18 -13.50
C ILE A 97 8.41 -17.62 -14.60
N GLY A 98 8.14 -17.26 -15.85
CA GLY A 98 9.03 -17.55 -16.98
C GLY A 98 10.44 -16.97 -16.78
N TYR A 99 10.54 -15.74 -16.28
CA TYR A 99 11.80 -15.08 -15.96
C TYR A 99 12.58 -15.82 -14.87
N VAL A 100 11.92 -16.19 -13.77
CA VAL A 100 12.53 -16.96 -12.66
C VAL A 100 12.99 -18.35 -13.15
N MET A 101 12.20 -19.03 -13.98
CA MET A 101 12.58 -20.32 -14.56
C MET A 101 13.78 -20.20 -15.51
N LEU A 102 13.82 -19.17 -16.37
CA LEU A 102 14.95 -18.90 -17.26
C LEU A 102 16.23 -18.56 -16.48
N LYS A 103 16.11 -17.78 -15.40
CA LYS A 103 17.25 -17.45 -14.52
C LYS A 103 17.77 -18.69 -13.78
N SER A 104 16.90 -19.64 -13.45
CA SER A 104 17.27 -20.86 -12.72
C SER A 104 18.02 -21.88 -13.59
N LYS A 105 17.90 -21.82 -14.91
CA LYS A 105 18.62 -22.71 -15.84
C LYS A 105 20.08 -22.32 -16.10
N LYS A 106 20.57 -21.19 -15.57
CA LYS A 106 21.98 -20.75 -15.70
C LYS A 106 22.97 -21.41 -14.72
N LYS A 107 22.56 -22.44 -13.96
CA LYS A 107 23.48 -23.31 -13.18
C LYS A 107 23.31 -24.78 -13.56
N LYS A 108 23.71 -25.14 -14.78
CA LYS A 108 24.15 -26.50 -15.18
C LYS A 108 24.66 -26.43 -16.63
N ALA A 109 25.83 -25.81 -16.78
CA ALA A 109 26.76 -26.06 -17.87
C ALA A 109 28.15 -25.75 -17.30
#